data_AF-A0A976LC92-F1
#
_entry.id   AF-A0A976LC92-F1
#
_cell.length_a   1.000
_cell.length_b   1.000
_cell.length_c   1.000
_cell.angle_alpha   90.00
_cell.angle_beta   90.00
_cell.angle_gamma   90.00
#
_symmetry.space_group_name_H-M   'P 1'
#
loop_
_entity.id
_entity.type
_entity.pdbx_description
1 polymer ?
#
loop_
_entity_poly.entity_id
_entity_poly.type
_entity_poly.pdbx_seq_one_letter_code
_entity_poly.pdbx_strand_id
1 'polypeptide(L)' 'MSTSQIVSTSEQIDLKLEGMTCSACVAAIERSLNGLEGISATVNFATESAHILAPKGYKASTLIDVVKKTGYGATLLAD' A
#
# COMPACT_ATOMS: atom_id res chain seq x y z
N MET A 1 18.22 -16.32 12.45
CA MET A 1 17.45 -15.66 13.53
C MET A 1 17.02 -14.29 13.01
N SER A 2 15.79 -14.14 12.53
CA SER A 2 15.11 -12.84 12.44
C SER A 2 13.63 -13.06 12.11
N THR A 3 12.90 -13.71 13.00
CA THR A 3 11.42 -13.76 12.93
C THR A 3 10.91 -12.88 14.06
N SER A 4 11.17 -11.59 13.93
CA SER A 4 10.69 -10.56 14.84
C SER A 4 9.47 -9.89 14.25
N GLN A 5 8.31 -10.54 14.25
CA GLN A 5 7.03 -9.85 14.06
C GLN A 5 6.00 -10.36 15.07
N ILE A 6 6.20 -9.86 16.28
CA ILE A 6 5.19 -9.59 17.30
C ILE A 6 3.81 -9.30 16.69
N VAL A 7 2.88 -10.12 17.11
CA VAL A 7 1.47 -10.18 16.75
C VAL A 7 0.81 -8.83 17.02
N SER A 8 0.80 -7.95 16.03
CA SER A 8 0.08 -6.67 16.09
C SER A 8 -1.24 -6.82 15.35
N THR A 9 -2.30 -6.21 15.87
CA THR A 9 -3.70 -6.35 15.43
C THR A 9 -3.96 -5.81 14.01
N SER A 10 -2.92 -5.31 13.34
CA SER A 10 -2.88 -4.79 11.98
C SER A 10 -1.70 -5.40 11.22
N GLU A 11 -1.92 -5.76 9.96
CA GLU A 11 -0.90 -6.17 9.01
C GLU A 11 -0.35 -4.94 8.28
N GLN A 12 0.98 -4.82 8.26
CA GLN A 12 1.65 -3.88 7.37
C GLN A 12 1.85 -4.57 6.02
N ILE A 13 1.38 -3.92 4.96
CA ILE A 13 1.49 -4.37 3.59
C ILE A 13 2.25 -3.30 2.83
N ASP A 14 3.43 -3.66 2.36
CA ASP A 14 4.27 -2.79 1.57
C ASP A 14 4.05 -3.12 0.09
N LEU A 15 3.68 -2.10 -0.71
CA LEU A 15 3.47 -2.21 -2.14
C LEU A 15 4.51 -1.38 -2.87
N LYS A 16 5.14 -1.98 -3.87
CA LYS A 16 5.91 -1.26 -4.87
C LYS A 16 4.97 -0.72 -5.94
N LEU A 17 5.11 0.56 -6.23
CA LEU A 17 4.27 1.24 -7.20
C LEU A 17 5.03 1.36 -8.52
N GLU A 18 4.32 1.17 -9.62
CA GLU A 18 4.88 1.18 -10.98
C GLU A 18 4.11 2.17 -11.85
N GLY A 19 4.85 2.93 -12.68
CA GLY A 19 4.27 3.92 -13.59
C GLY A 19 3.92 5.27 -12.95
N MET A 20 4.31 5.51 -11.69
CA MET A 20 4.19 6.83 -11.07
C MET A 20 5.28 7.76 -11.60
N THR A 21 4.90 8.67 -12.51
CA THR A 21 5.82 9.68 -13.05
C THR A 21 5.61 11.07 -12.44
N CYS A 22 4.63 11.23 -11.53
CA CYS A 22 4.29 12.53 -10.97
C CYS A 22 3.85 12.45 -9.50
N SER A 23 4.21 13.47 -8.73
CA SER A 23 3.77 13.69 -7.34
C SER A 23 2.24 13.83 -7.21
N ALA A 24 1.53 14.21 -8.28
CA ALA A 24 0.07 14.22 -8.30
C ALA A 24 -0.56 12.81 -8.25
N CYS A 25 0.12 11.80 -8.83
CA CYS A 25 -0.34 10.41 -8.85
C CYS A 25 -0.37 9.82 -7.43
N VAL A 26 0.64 10.15 -6.64
CA VAL A 26 0.82 9.70 -5.25
C VAL A 26 -0.37 10.10 -4.39
N ALA A 27 -0.78 11.38 -4.47
CA ALA A 27 -1.91 11.87 -3.70
C ALA A 27 -3.25 11.20 -4.08
N ALA A 28 -3.42 10.81 -5.36
CA ALA A 28 -4.62 10.09 -5.81
C ALA A 28 -4.67 8.65 -5.27
N ILE A 29 -3.54 7.95 -5.29
CA ILE A 29 -3.40 6.59 -4.75
C ILE A 29 -3.61 6.59 -3.23
N GLU A 30 -2.92 7.50 -2.53
CA GLU A 30 -3.02 7.63 -1.08
C GLU A 30 -4.45 7.92 -0.63
N ARG A 31 -5.15 8.83 -1.30
CA ARG A 31 -6.57 9.12 -1.00
C ARG A 31 -7.48 7.92 -1.26
N SER A 32 -7.23 7.18 -2.34
CA SER A 32 -8.05 6.01 -2.69
C SER A 32 -7.89 4.88 -1.66
N LEU A 33 -6.68 4.68 -1.15
CA LEU A 33 -6.39 3.67 -0.12
C LEU A 33 -6.86 4.09 1.27
N ASN A 34 -6.64 5.35 1.68
CA ASN A 34 -7.15 5.89 2.96
C ASN A 34 -8.68 6.05 2.98
N GLY A 35 -9.34 5.95 1.83
CA GLY A 35 -10.81 5.89 1.76
C GLY A 35 -11.39 4.56 2.25
N LEU A 36 -10.55 3.53 2.47
CA LEU A 36 -10.98 2.23 2.96
C LEU A 36 -11.08 2.23 4.49
N GLU A 37 -12.10 1.54 5.01
CA GLU A 37 -12.37 1.50 6.45
C GLU A 37 -11.23 0.82 7.23
N GLY A 38 -10.70 1.54 8.23
CA GLY A 38 -9.64 1.04 9.11
C GLY A 38 -8.27 0.90 8.45
N ILE A 39 -8.06 1.44 7.24
CA ILE A 39 -6.79 1.41 6.54
C ILE A 39 -6.10 2.76 6.65
N SER A 40 -4.81 2.73 6.99
CA SER A 40 -3.91 3.88 6.88
C SER A 40 -2.88 3.61 5.80
N ALA A 41 -2.91 4.36 4.71
CA ALA A 41 -1.94 4.24 3.63
C ALA A 41 -1.05 5.47 3.55
N THR A 42 0.25 5.26 3.38
CA THR A 42 1.26 6.30 3.24
C THR A 42 2.07 5.99 2.01
N VAL A 43 2.14 6.91 1.06
CA VAL A 43 2.87 6.67 -0.19
C VAL A 43 4.10 7.57 -0.27
N ASN A 44 5.25 6.97 -0.57
CA ASN A 44 6.50 7.68 -0.78
C ASN A 44 6.89 7.66 -2.26
N PHE A 45 6.80 8.83 -2.89
CA PHE A 45 7.22 9.02 -4.27
C PHE A 45 8.72 8.81 -4.47
N ALA A 46 9.55 9.21 -3.51
CA ALA A 46 11.00 9.16 -3.63
C ALA A 46 11.54 7.72 -3.65
N THR A 47 10.85 6.80 -2.99
CA THR A 47 11.21 5.37 -2.94
C THR A 47 10.26 4.50 -3.75
N GLU A 48 9.29 5.10 -4.45
CA GLU A 48 8.27 4.38 -5.23
C GLU A 48 7.55 3.28 -4.44
N SER A 49 7.38 3.51 -3.13
CA SER A 49 6.87 2.53 -2.18
C SER A 49 5.65 3.07 -1.45
N ALA A 50 4.63 2.24 -1.28
CA ALA A 50 3.47 2.51 -0.47
C ALA A 50 3.49 1.59 0.76
N HIS A 51 3.38 2.20 1.92
CA HIS A 51 3.21 1.53 3.20
C HIS A 51 1.73 1.55 3.57
N ILE A 52 1.11 0.39 3.72
CA ILE A 52 -0.30 0.28 4.08
C ILE A 52 -0.41 -0.47 5.41
N LEU A 53 -1.07 0.14 6.37
CA LEU A 53 -1.48 -0.49 7.63
C LEU A 53 -2.95 -0.86 7.50
N ALA A 54 -3.23 -2.15 7.41
CA ALA A 54 -4.57 -2.69 7.32
C ALA A 54 -4.88 -3.58 8.53
N PRO A 55 -6.14 -3.72 8.96
CA PRO A 55 -6.50 -4.65 10.02
C PRO A 55 -6.26 -6.10 9.58
N LYS A 56 -6.05 -7.01 10.54
CA LYS A 56 -5.84 -8.43 10.24
C LYS A 56 -6.93 -9.00 9.34
N GLY A 57 -6.52 -9.71 8.28
CA GLY A 57 -7.41 -10.33 7.31
C GLY A 57 -7.70 -9.49 6.05
N TYR A 58 -7.16 -8.27 5.96
CA TYR A 58 -7.19 -7.52 4.72
C TYR A 58 -6.25 -8.10 3.68
N LYS A 59 -6.68 -8.20 2.42
CA LYS A 59 -5.85 -8.74 1.35
C LYS A 59 -5.10 -7.64 0.62
N ALA A 60 -3.79 -7.84 0.47
CA ALA A 60 -2.95 -7.00 -0.39
C ALA A 60 -3.47 -6.91 -1.84
N SER A 61 -4.08 -7.99 -2.34
CA SER A 61 -4.68 -8.00 -3.67
C SER A 61 -5.81 -6.97 -3.82
N THR A 62 -6.56 -6.67 -2.76
CA THR A 62 -7.60 -5.63 -2.76
C THR A 62 -6.97 -4.25 -2.90
N LEU A 63 -5.88 -3.99 -2.17
CA LEU A 63 -5.14 -2.74 -2.25
C LEU A 63 -4.57 -2.54 -3.66
N ILE A 64 -3.97 -3.58 -4.24
CA ILE A 64 -3.46 -3.57 -5.61
C ILE A 64 -4.58 -3.26 -6.61
N ASP A 65 -5.77 -3.85 -6.44
CA ASP A 65 -6.92 -3.60 -7.32
C ASP A 65 -7.39 -2.14 -7.25
N VAL A 66 -7.37 -1.53 -6.06
CA VAL A 66 -7.66 -0.11 -5.87
C VAL A 66 -6.65 0.77 -6.60
N VAL A 67 -5.35 0.46 -6.51
CA VAL A 67 -4.32 1.20 -7.26
C VAL A 67 -4.50 1.00 -8.77
N LYS A 68 -4.78 -0.21 -9.23
CA LYS A 68 -5.06 -0.47 -10.66
C LYS A 68 -6.27 0.29 -11.17
N LYS A 69 -7.32 0.44 -10.37
CA LYS A 69 -8.49 1.27 -10.70
C LYS A 69 -8.15 2.74 -10.89
N THR A 70 -7.11 3.24 -10.23
CA THR A 70 -6.61 4.61 -10.45
C THR A 70 -5.74 4.75 -11.71
N GLY A 71 -5.44 3.64 -12.40
CA GLY A 71 -4.66 3.62 -13.64
C GLY A 71 -3.17 3.36 -13.46
N TYR A 72 -2.72 2.95 -12.27
CA TYR A 72 -1.31 2.70 -11.95
C TYR A 72 -1.04 1.23 -11.61
N GLY A 73 0.22 0.81 -11.74
CA GLY A 73 0.66 -0.51 -11.31
C GLY A 73 1.00 -0.52 -9.82
N ALA A 74 0.64 -1.61 -9.14
CA ALA A 74 1.09 -1.89 -7.78
C ALA A 74 1.38 -3.38 -7.63
N THR A 75 2.49 -3.69 -6.98
CA THR A 75 2.97 -5.05 -6.74
C THR A 75 3.38 -5.17 -5.28
N LEU A 76 3.20 -6.34 -4.66
CA LEU A 76 3.66 -6.59 -3.30
C LEU A 76 5.20 -6.47 -3.21
N LEU A 77 5.68 -5.68 -2.24
CA LEU A 77 7.11 -5.48 -1.96
C LEU A 77 7.59 -6.42 -0.83
N ALA A 78 6.99 -7.62 -0.72
CA ALA A 78 7.48 -8.64 0.19
C ALA A 78 8.52 -9.51 -0.52
N ASP A 79 9.80 -9.27 -0.21
CA ASP A 79 10.91 -10.23 -0.41
C ASP A 79 11.14 -11.00 0.89
#